data_AF-A0AAV0GR88-F1
#
_entry.id   AF-A0AAV0GR88-F1
#
_cell.length_a   1.000
_cell.length_b   1.000
_cell.length_c   1.000
_cell.angle_alpha   90.00
_cell.angle_beta   90.00
_cell.angle_gamma   90.00
#
_symmetry.space_group_name_H-M   'P 1'
#
loop_
_entity.id
_entity.type
_entity.pdbx_description
1 polymer ?
#
loop_
_entity_poly.entity_id
_entity_poly.type
_entity_poly.pdbx_seq_one_letter_code
_entity_poly.pdbx_strand_id
1 'polypeptide(L)'
;MLVVDPMKRMTIPEIRQHPWFQARLPRYLAVPPPDTMQQAKKIDEEILQEVIKMGFDRNQLVESLRNRIQNEGTVAYYLLLDNRFRVSNGYLGAEFQETMELGYNRMHPSEPVSPSGGHRPAGYMEYQGMGLRSQYPVDRKWALGLQSRAHPREIMTEVLKALQELNVGWKKIGHYNMKCRWFPGSPGHHEGMLNDSGLNNHFFGDDSSIIENDGATKAPNVVKFEVQLYKTREEKYLLDLQRVQGPQFLFLDLCAAFLAQLRVL
;
A
#
# COMPACT_ATOMS: atom_id res chain seq x y z
N MET A 1 21.50 1.92 -6.87
CA MET A 1 21.04 1.68 -5.48
C MET A 1 21.60 0.39 -4.89
N LEU A 2 21.49 -0.78 -5.55
CA LEU A 2 21.99 -2.06 -5.03
C LEU A 2 23.52 -2.26 -5.19
N VAL A 3 24.32 -1.21 -4.94
CA VAL A 3 25.80 -1.31 -4.96
C VAL A 3 26.28 -1.82 -3.61
N VAL A 4 27.13 -2.84 -3.61
CA VAL A 4 27.65 -3.49 -2.38
C VAL A 4 28.40 -2.47 -1.51
N ASP A 5 29.39 -1.80 -2.08
CA ASP A 5 30.18 -0.74 -1.44
C ASP A 5 29.28 0.47 -1.11
N PRO A 6 29.12 0.85 0.18
CA PRO A 6 28.26 1.96 0.57
C PRO A 6 28.82 3.32 0.13
N MET A 7 30.16 3.47 0.02
CA MET A 7 30.79 4.73 -0.40
C MET A 7 30.64 4.98 -1.91
N LYS A 8 30.32 3.94 -2.68
CA LYS A 8 30.00 4.01 -4.12
C LYS A 8 28.50 3.87 -4.39
N ARG A 9 27.66 3.83 -3.36
CA ARG A 9 26.22 3.65 -3.49
C ARG A 9 25.54 4.99 -3.74
N MET A 10 24.87 5.08 -4.88
CA MET A 10 24.17 6.28 -5.34
C MET A 10 23.32 6.95 -4.25
N THR A 11 23.58 8.22 -3.98
CA THR A 11 22.98 9.02 -2.91
C THR A 11 21.59 9.57 -3.28
N ILE A 12 20.82 10.11 -2.33
CA ILE A 12 19.50 10.72 -2.62
C ILE A 12 19.60 11.89 -3.62
N PRO A 13 20.55 12.84 -3.50
CA PRO A 13 20.76 13.87 -4.53
C PRO A 13 21.03 13.32 -5.92
N GLU A 14 21.84 12.25 -6.04
CA GLU A 14 22.13 11.59 -7.31
C GLU A 14 20.90 10.83 -7.87
N ILE A 15 20.11 10.18 -7.00
CA ILE A 15 18.82 9.58 -7.39
C ILE A 15 17.89 10.65 -7.98
N ARG A 16 17.80 11.84 -7.38
CA ARG A 16 16.98 12.96 -7.90
C ARG A 16 17.48 13.49 -9.27
N GLN A 17 18.75 13.27 -9.60
CA GLN A 17 19.35 13.65 -10.88
C GLN A 17 19.26 12.52 -11.93
N HIS A 18 18.93 11.30 -11.53
CA HIS A 18 18.92 10.15 -12.43
C HIS A 18 17.76 10.22 -13.46
N PRO A 19 18.01 10.03 -14.77
CA PRO A 19 16.97 10.21 -15.81
C PRO A 19 15.70 9.38 -15.59
N TRP A 20 15.83 8.15 -15.08
CA TRP A 20 14.68 7.30 -14.74
C TRP A 20 13.80 7.87 -13.61
N PHE A 21 14.40 8.58 -12.64
CA PHE A 21 13.65 9.20 -11.54
C PHE A 21 12.95 10.49 -11.99
N GLN A 22 13.55 11.22 -12.93
CA GLN A 22 12.97 12.45 -13.49
C GLN A 22 11.85 12.18 -14.50
N ALA A 23 11.81 11.00 -15.12
CA ALA A 23 10.79 10.60 -16.07
C ALA A 23 9.39 10.63 -15.44
N ARG A 24 8.59 11.65 -15.78
CA ARG A 24 7.25 11.93 -15.22
C ARG A 24 7.25 12.17 -13.70
N LEU A 25 8.34 12.71 -13.14
CA LEU A 25 8.39 13.09 -11.73
C LEU A 25 7.33 14.16 -11.42
N PRO A 26 6.35 13.89 -10.54
CA PRO A 26 5.36 14.90 -10.15
C PRO A 26 6.03 16.13 -9.52
N ARG A 27 5.49 17.32 -9.83
CA ARG A 27 6.09 18.61 -9.40
C ARG A 27 6.24 18.70 -7.89
N TYR A 28 5.32 18.07 -7.15
CA TYR A 28 5.31 18.06 -5.69
C TYR A 28 6.47 17.28 -5.05
N LEU A 29 7.07 16.33 -5.77
CA LEU A 29 8.28 15.59 -5.38
C LEU A 29 9.57 16.24 -5.90
N ALA A 30 9.48 16.98 -7.01
CA ALA A 30 10.60 17.70 -7.60
C ALA A 30 11.10 18.85 -6.71
N VAL A 31 10.20 19.50 -5.98
CA VAL A 31 10.56 20.47 -4.92
C VAL A 31 11.05 19.69 -3.69
N PRO A 32 12.22 20.03 -3.09
CA PRO A 32 12.60 19.50 -1.79
C PRO A 32 11.53 19.83 -0.74
N PRO A 33 11.15 18.93 0.17
CA PRO A 33 10.21 19.28 1.23
C PRO A 33 10.71 20.55 1.96
N PRO A 34 9.85 21.57 2.16
CA PRO A 34 10.24 22.73 2.95
C PRO A 34 10.75 22.25 4.30
N ASP A 35 11.91 22.76 4.69
CA ASP A 35 12.70 22.27 5.82
C ASP A 35 11.81 21.98 7.04
N THR A 36 11.60 20.69 7.33
CA THR A 36 10.62 20.25 8.34
C THR A 36 11.01 20.70 9.74
N MET A 37 12.28 21.06 9.95
CA MET A 37 12.76 21.71 11.17
C MET A 37 12.30 23.16 11.30
N GLN A 38 12.03 23.86 10.20
CA GLN A 38 11.51 25.24 10.20
C GLN A 38 9.98 25.25 10.33
N GLN A 39 9.28 24.34 9.64
CA GLN A 39 7.82 24.20 9.83
C GLN A 39 7.46 23.79 11.26
N ALA A 40 8.20 22.84 11.84
CA ALA A 40 8.01 22.43 13.25
C ALA A 40 8.35 23.51 14.29
N LYS A 41 8.93 24.65 13.90
CA LYS A 41 9.13 25.81 14.80
C LYS A 41 7.96 26.79 14.77
N LYS A 42 7.08 26.72 13.77
CA LYS A 42 5.88 27.57 13.69
C LYS A 42 4.71 26.89 14.38
N ILE A 43 4.54 27.20 15.67
CA ILE A 43 3.32 26.83 16.41
C ILE A 43 2.17 27.67 15.82
N ASP A 44 1.07 26.99 15.50
CA ASP A 44 -0.18 27.61 15.08
C ASP A 44 -0.93 28.07 16.32
N GLU A 45 -1.01 29.39 16.54
CA GLU A 45 -1.64 29.96 17.72
C GLU A 45 -3.15 29.71 17.76
N GLU A 46 -3.85 29.57 16.62
CA GLU A 46 -5.30 29.30 16.65
C GLU A 46 -5.58 27.89 17.19
N ILE A 47 -4.79 26.91 16.74
CA ILE A 47 -4.87 25.53 17.23
C ILE A 47 -4.39 25.44 18.68
N LEU A 48 -3.36 26.20 19.05
CA LEU A 48 -2.91 26.29 20.43
C LEU A 48 -4.05 26.77 21.34
N GLN A 49 -4.82 27.79 20.94
CA GLN A 49 -6.00 28.25 21.69
C GLN A 49 -7.12 27.20 21.76
N GLU A 50 -7.36 26.44 20.69
CA GLU A 50 -8.31 25.32 20.73
C GLU A 50 -7.92 24.25 21.76
N VAL A 51 -6.63 23.89 21.84
CA VAL A 51 -6.14 22.93 22.86
C VAL A 51 -6.19 23.51 24.27
N ILE A 52 -5.83 24.79 24.46
CA ILE A 52 -5.94 25.46 25.77
C ILE A 52 -7.40 25.45 26.25
N LYS A 53 -8.36 25.67 25.35
CA LYS A 53 -9.80 25.60 25.67
C LYS A 53 -10.26 24.20 26.12
N MET A 54 -9.52 23.13 25.78
CA MET A 54 -9.77 21.77 26.27
C MET A 54 -9.21 21.51 27.69
N GLY A 55 -8.55 22.50 28.31
CA GLY A 55 -8.07 22.44 29.70
C GLY A 55 -6.56 22.27 29.88
N PHE A 56 -5.78 22.32 28.79
CA PHE A 56 -4.31 22.22 28.86
C PHE A 56 -3.65 23.57 29.19
N ASP A 57 -2.63 23.57 30.05
CA ASP A 57 -1.83 24.76 30.35
C ASP A 57 -1.00 25.19 29.12
N ARG A 58 -1.16 26.47 28.73
CA ARG A 58 -0.43 27.10 27.62
C ARG A 58 1.09 26.98 27.78
N ASN A 59 1.62 27.16 28.99
CA ASN A 59 3.07 27.22 29.20
C ASN A 59 3.69 25.83 29.01
N GLN A 60 3.13 24.82 29.69
CA GLN A 60 3.53 23.42 29.52
C GLN A 60 3.34 22.91 28.09
N LEU A 61 2.25 23.30 27.41
CA LEU A 61 2.00 22.90 26.02
C LEU A 61 3.01 23.52 25.05
N VAL A 62 3.29 24.83 25.15
CA VAL A 62 4.27 25.51 24.29
C VAL A 62 5.68 24.96 24.52
N GLU A 63 6.05 24.68 25.77
CA GLU A 63 7.33 24.02 26.09
C GLU A 63 7.39 22.61 25.50
N SER A 64 6.34 21.81 25.67
CA SER A 64 6.26 20.45 25.12
C SER A 64 6.36 20.42 23.59
N LEU A 65 5.70 21.36 22.90
CA LEU A 65 5.76 21.50 21.44
C LEU A 65 7.17 21.90 20.98
N ARG A 66 7.82 22.86 21.65
CA ARG A 66 9.20 23.28 21.33
C ARG A 66 10.22 22.16 21.56
N ASN A 67 10.07 21.42 22.65
CA ASN A 67 10.97 20.32 23.04
C ASN A 67 10.62 18.98 22.39
N ARG A 68 9.55 18.92 21.57
CA ARG A 68 9.02 17.71 20.92
C ARG A 68 8.70 16.56 21.89
N ILE A 69 8.25 16.91 23.10
CA ILE A 69 7.80 15.95 24.12
C ILE A 69 6.44 15.39 23.68
N GLN A 70 6.25 14.07 23.76
CA GLN A 70 4.97 13.42 23.50
C GLN A 70 4.15 13.34 24.79
N ASN A 71 2.99 14.01 24.80
CA ASN A 71 2.00 14.00 25.89
C ASN A 71 0.60 14.31 25.33
N GLU A 72 -0.44 14.21 26.16
CA GLU A 72 -1.83 14.36 25.73
C GLU A 72 -2.10 15.71 25.03
N GLY A 73 -1.53 16.81 25.55
CA GLY A 73 -1.70 18.14 24.96
C GLY A 73 -1.03 18.29 23.59
N THR A 74 0.18 17.76 23.41
CA THR A 74 0.85 17.75 22.10
C THR A 74 0.16 16.83 21.09
N VAL A 75 -0.36 15.68 21.54
CA VAL A 75 -1.18 14.79 20.70
C VAL A 75 -2.47 15.50 20.27
N ALA A 76 -3.19 16.16 21.18
CA ALA A 76 -4.37 16.95 20.85
C ALA A 76 -4.05 18.07 19.83
N TYR A 77 -2.96 18.81 20.04
CA TYR A 77 -2.47 19.83 19.10
C TYR A 77 -2.21 19.25 17.70
N TYR A 78 -1.44 18.16 17.59
CA TYR A 78 -1.11 17.58 16.29
C TYR A 78 -2.32 16.94 15.58
N LEU A 79 -3.30 16.42 16.32
CA LEU A 79 -4.56 15.92 15.75
C LEU A 79 -5.43 17.05 15.17
N LEU A 80 -5.54 18.18 15.88
CA LEU A 80 -6.25 19.37 15.36
C LEU A 80 -5.51 20.01 14.17
N LEU A 81 -4.17 20.00 14.21
CA LEU A 81 -3.30 20.41 13.11
C LEU A 81 -3.58 19.58 11.84
N ASP A 82 -3.51 18.25 11.93
CA ASP A 82 -3.80 17.36 10.81
C ASP A 82 -5.24 17.55 10.31
N ASN A 83 -6.23 17.69 11.20
CA ASN A 83 -7.62 17.91 10.81
C ASN A 83 -7.82 19.23 10.02
N ARG A 84 -7.29 20.36 10.51
CA ARG A 84 -7.39 21.65 9.79
C ARG A 84 -6.67 21.61 8.44
N PHE A 85 -5.47 21.02 8.37
CA PHE A 85 -4.70 20.98 7.11
C PHE A 85 -5.28 19.99 6.08
N ARG A 86 -5.92 18.89 6.51
CA ARG A 86 -6.69 17.99 5.63
C ARG A 86 -7.87 18.66 4.95
N VAL A 87 -8.56 19.57 5.67
CA VAL A 87 -9.77 20.23 5.15
C VAL A 87 -9.44 21.43 4.25
N SER A 88 -8.38 22.18 4.58
CA SER A 88 -8.18 23.51 3.99
C SER A 88 -7.03 23.65 2.98
N ASN A 89 -6.02 22.76 2.96
CA ASN A 89 -4.95 22.89 1.95
C ASN A 89 -4.19 21.58 1.66
N GLY A 90 -4.86 20.65 0.97
CA GLY A 90 -4.19 19.47 0.42
C GLY A 90 -3.26 19.82 -0.73
N TYR A 91 -1.94 19.69 -0.52
CA TYR A 91 -0.90 19.63 -1.57
C TYR A 91 -1.19 18.55 -2.64
N LEU A 92 -2.08 17.61 -2.31
CA LEU A 92 -2.62 16.53 -3.16
C LEU A 92 -3.92 16.90 -3.91
N GLY A 93 -4.57 18.03 -3.61
CA GLY A 93 -5.83 18.42 -4.23
C GLY A 93 -5.70 18.84 -5.69
N ALA A 94 -4.57 19.44 -6.06
CA ALA A 94 -4.29 19.89 -7.43
C ALA A 94 -4.12 18.71 -8.41
N GLU A 95 -3.58 17.57 -7.97
CA GLU A 95 -3.31 16.42 -8.84
C GLU A 95 -4.58 15.68 -9.28
N PHE A 96 -5.65 15.74 -8.48
CA PHE A 96 -6.95 15.19 -8.86
C PHE A 96 -7.55 15.92 -10.08
N GLN A 97 -7.27 17.22 -10.19
CA GLN A 97 -7.66 18.06 -11.32
C GLN A 97 -6.77 17.79 -12.53
N GLU A 98 -5.44 17.82 -12.37
CA GLU A 98 -4.46 17.66 -13.45
C GLU A 98 -4.53 16.26 -14.11
N THR A 99 -4.80 15.20 -13.33
CA THR A 99 -5.00 13.83 -13.85
C THR A 99 -6.31 13.70 -14.64
N MET A 100 -7.36 14.44 -14.28
CA MET A 100 -8.60 14.49 -15.05
C MET A 100 -8.41 15.28 -16.36
N GLU A 101 -7.78 16.45 -16.32
CA GLU A 101 -7.59 17.32 -17.48
C GLU A 101 -6.74 16.66 -18.59
N LEU A 102 -5.75 15.84 -18.22
CA LEU A 102 -5.00 15.00 -19.17
C LEU A 102 -5.85 13.87 -19.78
N GLY A 103 -6.88 13.39 -19.09
CA GLY A 103 -7.81 12.36 -19.58
C GLY A 103 -8.87 12.90 -20.53
N TYR A 104 -9.38 14.12 -20.29
CA TYR A 104 -10.49 14.70 -21.07
C TYR A 104 -10.05 15.31 -22.41
N ASN A 105 -8.79 15.74 -22.56
CA ASN A 105 -8.29 16.35 -23.80
C ASN A 105 -8.09 15.39 -25.00
N ARG A 106 -8.56 14.13 -24.90
CA ARG A 106 -8.50 13.15 -26.01
C ARG A 106 -9.83 12.95 -26.76
N MET A 107 -10.81 13.82 -26.55
CA MET A 107 -12.03 13.87 -27.37
C MET A 107 -12.26 15.27 -27.93
N HIS A 108 -11.69 15.52 -29.12
CA HIS A 108 -12.19 16.57 -30.00
C HIS A 108 -13.06 15.93 -31.11
N PRO A 109 -14.18 16.55 -31.52
CA PRO A 109 -15.10 15.92 -32.47
C PRO A 109 -14.55 15.87 -33.90
N SER A 110 -15.12 14.95 -34.68
CA SER A 110 -14.90 14.76 -36.11
C SER A 110 -15.15 16.01 -36.97
N GLU A 111 -14.22 16.29 -37.89
CA GLU A 111 -14.47 17.07 -39.11
C GLU A 111 -14.09 16.24 -40.36
N PRO A 112 -14.73 16.49 -41.53
CA PRO A 112 -14.81 15.51 -42.61
C PRO A 112 -13.68 15.58 -43.66
N VAL A 113 -13.62 14.51 -44.46
CA VAL A 113 -12.63 14.23 -45.52
C VAL A 113 -12.69 15.20 -46.70
N SER A 114 -11.53 15.58 -47.24
CA SER A 114 -11.32 15.80 -48.70
C SER A 114 -9.85 15.60 -49.13
N PRO A 115 -9.56 15.27 -50.41
CA PRO A 115 -8.27 14.67 -50.81
C PRO A 115 -7.40 15.58 -51.72
N SER A 116 -6.21 15.05 -52.09
CA SER A 116 -5.14 15.64 -52.94
C SER A 116 -4.18 16.57 -52.19
N GLY A 117 -2.86 16.58 -52.42
CA GLY A 117 -2.02 15.69 -53.23
C GLY A 117 -0.61 16.29 -53.43
N GLY A 118 0.43 15.45 -53.49
CA GLY A 118 1.75 15.83 -54.03
C GLY A 118 2.94 15.98 -53.06
N HIS A 119 4.10 15.50 -53.54
CA HIS A 119 5.49 15.90 -53.21
C HIS A 119 6.17 15.46 -51.90
N ARG A 120 6.92 14.34 -52.00
CA ARG A 120 8.23 14.14 -51.32
C ARG A 120 9.34 14.85 -52.16
N PRO A 121 10.48 15.24 -51.55
CA PRO A 121 11.65 14.35 -51.39
C PRO A 121 12.09 14.24 -49.91
N ALA A 122 12.45 13.08 -49.36
CA ALA A 122 13.59 12.19 -49.64
C ALA A 122 14.92 12.68 -49.03
N GLY A 123 15.42 12.00 -47.99
CA GLY A 123 16.75 12.22 -47.41
C GLY A 123 16.99 11.53 -46.05
N TYR A 124 17.85 10.50 -46.07
CA TYR A 124 18.59 9.88 -44.94
C TYR A 124 17.98 8.73 -44.09
N MET A 125 18.41 7.53 -44.51
CA MET A 125 18.74 6.30 -43.77
C MET A 125 17.71 5.67 -42.81
N GLU A 126 16.96 4.77 -43.43
CA GLU A 126 16.33 3.60 -42.87
C GLU A 126 17.34 2.60 -42.25
N TYR A 127 17.15 2.25 -40.97
CA TYR A 127 17.63 1.00 -40.38
C TYR A 127 16.41 0.19 -39.91
N GLN A 128 15.84 -0.63 -40.80
CA GLN A 128 14.85 -1.64 -40.41
C GLN A 128 15.57 -2.82 -39.75
N GLY A 129 15.50 -2.90 -38.42
CA GLY A 129 16.07 -3.98 -37.62
C GLY A 129 15.09 -4.44 -36.54
N MET A 130 14.30 -5.47 -36.85
CA MET A 130 13.42 -6.23 -35.95
C MET A 130 12.45 -5.43 -35.07
N GLY A 131 11.16 -5.51 -35.41
CA GLY A 131 10.10 -4.93 -34.61
C GLY A 131 9.96 -5.58 -33.22
N LEU A 132 10.51 -4.93 -32.19
CA LEU A 132 9.89 -5.01 -30.88
C LEU A 132 8.47 -4.45 -31.03
N ARG A 133 7.47 -5.34 -30.91
CA ARG A 133 6.13 -4.92 -30.48
C ARG A 133 6.33 -4.11 -29.20
N SER A 134 6.15 -2.79 -29.28
CA SER A 134 6.02 -1.96 -28.10
C SER A 134 4.76 -2.42 -27.39
N GLN A 135 4.91 -3.36 -26.47
CA GLN A 135 3.90 -3.68 -25.48
C GLN A 135 3.86 -2.50 -24.52
N TYR A 136 3.26 -1.40 -24.97
CA TYR A 136 2.76 -0.36 -24.08
C TYR A 136 1.97 -1.10 -22.99
N PRO A 137 2.33 -0.93 -21.70
CA PRO A 137 1.55 -1.52 -20.63
C PRO A 137 0.13 -1.02 -20.80
N VAL A 138 -0.81 -1.94 -21.08
CA VAL A 138 -2.24 -1.62 -20.98
C VAL A 138 -2.44 -1.04 -19.60
N ASP A 139 -3.00 0.17 -19.48
CA ASP A 139 -3.17 0.86 -18.20
C ASP A 139 -3.98 -0.03 -17.24
N ARG A 140 -3.26 -0.78 -16.40
CA ARG A 140 -3.84 -1.68 -15.41
C ARG A 140 -4.36 -0.82 -14.27
N LYS A 141 -5.60 -0.39 -14.40
CA LYS A 141 -6.33 0.29 -13.34
C LYS A 141 -6.34 -0.61 -12.10
N TRP A 142 -5.66 -0.17 -11.05
CA TRP A 142 -5.73 -0.81 -9.75
C TRP A 142 -7.16 -0.70 -9.20
N ALA A 143 -7.60 -1.74 -8.52
CA ALA A 143 -8.87 -1.77 -7.79
C ALA A 143 -8.58 -2.08 -6.32
N LEU A 144 -9.38 -1.49 -5.42
CA LEU A 144 -9.44 -1.92 -4.03
C LEU A 144 -10.31 -3.17 -3.93
N GLY A 145 -9.82 -4.20 -3.23
CA GLY A 145 -10.56 -5.42 -2.89
C GLY A 145 -11.20 -6.14 -4.10
N LEU A 146 -12.32 -6.81 -3.85
CA LEU A 146 -13.12 -7.50 -4.86
C LEU A 146 -14.54 -6.96 -4.89
N GLN A 147 -15.02 -6.57 -6.07
CA GLN A 147 -16.39 -6.12 -6.26
C GLN A 147 -17.28 -7.27 -6.71
N SER A 148 -18.45 -7.41 -6.08
CA SER A 148 -19.47 -8.41 -6.38
C SER A 148 -20.84 -7.77 -6.51
N ARG A 149 -21.72 -8.37 -7.31
CA ARG A 149 -23.16 -8.05 -7.37
C ARG A 149 -24.04 -9.10 -6.69
N ALA A 150 -23.44 -10.18 -6.17
CA ALA A 150 -24.18 -11.24 -5.49
C ALA A 150 -24.78 -10.77 -4.16
N HIS A 151 -25.73 -11.53 -3.61
CA HIS A 151 -26.34 -11.17 -2.34
C HIS A 151 -25.30 -11.32 -1.20
N PRO A 152 -25.24 -10.42 -0.18
CA PRO A 152 -24.21 -10.49 0.88
C PRO A 152 -24.10 -11.83 1.58
N ARG A 153 -25.22 -12.55 1.71
CA ARG A 153 -25.25 -13.91 2.26
C ARG A 153 -24.46 -14.90 1.39
N GLU A 154 -24.54 -14.81 0.07
CA GLU A 154 -23.84 -15.67 -0.88
C GLU A 154 -22.34 -15.34 -0.87
N ILE A 155 -22.00 -14.04 -0.95
CA ILE A 155 -20.61 -13.56 -0.85
C ILE A 155 -19.96 -14.09 0.42
N MET A 156 -20.58 -13.87 1.59
CA MET A 156 -20.05 -14.36 2.86
C MET A 156 -20.02 -15.89 2.95
N THR A 157 -20.86 -16.61 2.21
CA THR A 157 -20.82 -18.09 2.14
C THR A 157 -19.58 -18.56 1.37
N GLU A 158 -19.27 -17.97 0.22
CA GLU A 158 -18.06 -18.31 -0.55
C GLU A 158 -16.78 -17.88 0.17
N VAL A 159 -16.79 -16.71 0.83
CA VAL A 159 -15.68 -16.27 1.71
C VAL A 159 -15.41 -17.31 2.81
N LEU A 160 -16.44 -17.79 3.52
CA LEU A 160 -16.27 -18.76 4.59
C LEU A 160 -15.77 -20.12 4.08
N LYS A 161 -16.23 -20.57 2.90
CA LYS A 161 -15.70 -21.77 2.23
C LYS A 161 -14.22 -21.61 1.88
N ALA A 162 -13.84 -20.50 1.24
CA ALA A 162 -12.44 -20.24 0.87
C ALA A 162 -11.52 -20.13 2.09
N LEU A 163 -11.98 -19.53 3.20
CA LEU A 163 -11.24 -19.53 4.47
C LEU A 163 -11.08 -20.96 5.04
N GLN A 164 -12.10 -21.81 4.93
CA GLN A 164 -12.07 -23.20 5.36
C GLN A 164 -11.10 -24.05 4.52
N GLU A 165 -11.19 -23.97 3.19
CA GLU A 165 -10.31 -24.70 2.25
C GLU A 165 -8.83 -24.33 2.42
N LEU A 166 -8.54 -23.10 2.86
CA LEU A 166 -7.17 -22.62 3.14
C LEU A 166 -6.70 -22.84 4.59
N ASN A 167 -7.47 -23.56 5.42
CA ASN A 167 -7.19 -23.78 6.84
C ASN A 167 -6.93 -22.48 7.64
N VAL A 168 -7.65 -21.40 7.30
CA VAL A 168 -7.61 -20.14 8.06
C VAL A 168 -8.47 -20.32 9.32
N GLY A 169 -7.99 -19.88 10.48
CA GLY A 169 -8.83 -19.71 11.67
C GLY A 169 -9.43 -18.31 11.69
N TRP A 170 -10.75 -18.16 11.91
CA TRP A 170 -11.41 -16.86 11.96
C TRP A 170 -12.28 -16.66 13.21
N LYS A 171 -12.42 -15.40 13.62
CA LYS A 171 -13.35 -14.93 14.65
C LYS A 171 -14.25 -13.86 14.06
N LYS A 172 -15.57 -14.06 14.13
CA LYS A 172 -16.58 -13.06 13.78
C LYS A 172 -16.54 -11.90 14.79
N ILE A 173 -16.49 -10.66 14.28
CA ILE A 173 -16.61 -9.43 15.08
C ILE A 173 -17.94 -8.73 14.80
N GLY A 174 -18.41 -8.77 13.55
CA GLY A 174 -19.70 -8.22 13.12
C GLY A 174 -20.37 -9.11 12.07
N HIS A 175 -21.54 -8.72 11.55
CA HIS A 175 -22.24 -9.50 10.51
C HIS A 175 -21.41 -9.71 9.24
N TYR A 176 -20.55 -8.74 8.92
CA TYR A 176 -19.74 -8.65 7.72
C TYR A 176 -18.25 -8.38 8.02
N ASN A 177 -17.82 -8.57 9.27
CA ASN A 177 -16.45 -8.34 9.74
C ASN A 177 -15.90 -9.58 10.46
N MET A 178 -14.71 -10.03 10.07
CA MET A 178 -14.02 -11.16 10.67
C MET A 178 -12.53 -10.87 10.82
N LYS A 179 -11.95 -11.23 11.97
CA LYS A 179 -10.49 -11.26 12.14
C LYS A 179 -10.00 -12.68 11.93
N CYS A 180 -9.01 -12.82 11.07
CA CYS A 180 -8.52 -14.08 10.54
C CYS A 180 -7.04 -14.28 10.92
N ARG A 181 -6.65 -15.53 11.12
CA ARG A 181 -5.29 -15.98 11.40
C ARG A 181 -4.99 -17.19 10.52
N TRP A 182 -4.00 -17.05 9.66
CA TRP A 182 -3.53 -18.11 8.80
C TRP A 182 -2.11 -18.53 9.19
N PHE A 183 -1.86 -19.83 9.08
CA PHE A 183 -0.55 -20.43 9.12
C PHE A 183 -0.34 -21.06 7.74
N PRO A 184 0.68 -20.66 6.95
CA PRO A 184 1.06 -21.42 5.77
C PRO A 184 1.47 -22.81 6.27
N GLY A 185 0.72 -23.83 5.84
CA GLY A 185 1.08 -25.21 6.18
C GLY A 185 2.48 -25.50 5.67
N SER A 186 3.33 -26.08 6.51
CA SER A 186 4.59 -26.66 6.05
C SER A 186 4.27 -27.71 4.98
N PRO A 187 4.74 -27.56 3.73
CA PRO A 187 4.43 -28.53 2.68
C PRO A 187 5.10 -29.86 3.02
N GLY A 188 4.28 -30.80 3.50
CA GLY A 188 4.74 -32.11 3.97
C GLY A 188 4.42 -32.42 5.43
N HIS A 189 3.13 -32.36 5.82
CA HIS A 189 2.52 -33.32 6.78
C HIS A 189 0.99 -33.20 6.71
N HIS A 190 0.38 -33.90 5.75
CA HIS A 190 -1.01 -34.35 5.85
C HIS A 190 -1.02 -35.87 5.72
N GLU A 191 -0.82 -36.55 6.85
CA GLU A 191 -1.52 -37.77 7.20
C GLU A 191 -1.48 -37.87 8.73
N GLY A 192 -2.61 -38.22 9.34
CA GLY A 192 -2.84 -37.92 10.75
C GLY A 192 -2.25 -38.96 11.69
N MET A 193 -2.08 -38.58 12.96
CA MET A 193 -2.30 -39.49 14.07
C MET A 193 -2.79 -38.73 15.31
N LEU A 194 -3.66 -39.39 16.07
CA LEU A 194 -4.18 -38.92 17.33
C LEU A 194 -3.17 -39.18 18.46
N ASN A 195 -3.27 -38.35 19.49
CA ASN A 195 -2.87 -38.61 20.88
C ASN A 195 -1.38 -38.68 21.28
N ASP A 196 -1.12 -37.82 22.27
CA ASP A 196 -0.32 -38.05 23.48
C ASP A 196 1.22 -37.95 23.40
N SER A 197 1.83 -38.05 24.58
CA SER A 197 2.91 -37.21 25.04
C SER A 197 4.27 -37.91 25.16
N GLY A 198 5.33 -37.09 25.12
CA GLY A 198 6.61 -37.42 25.75
C GLY A 198 7.77 -37.78 24.81
N LEU A 199 8.97 -37.38 25.27
CA LEU A 199 10.30 -37.89 24.90
C LEU A 199 10.88 -37.52 23.52
N ASN A 200 11.57 -36.37 23.50
CA ASN A 200 13.04 -36.33 23.49
C ASN A 200 13.80 -37.46 22.76
N ASN A 201 14.48 -37.15 21.64
CA ASN A 201 15.94 -37.32 21.58
C ASN A 201 16.63 -36.67 20.37
N HIS A 202 17.93 -36.40 20.54
CA HIS A 202 18.87 -35.87 19.56
C HIS A 202 19.14 -36.82 18.38
N PHE A 203 19.44 -36.25 17.21
CA PHE A 203 20.51 -36.75 16.33
C PHE A 203 21.28 -35.57 15.70
N PHE A 204 22.50 -35.81 15.20
CA PHE A 204 23.62 -34.84 15.23
C PHE A 204 24.25 -34.55 13.85
N GLY A 205 24.72 -33.30 13.66
CA GLY A 205 25.72 -32.83 12.68
C GLY A 205 25.29 -32.69 11.20
N ASP A 206 25.97 -31.91 10.34
CA ASP A 206 26.99 -30.82 10.45
C ASP A 206 27.26 -30.28 9.02
N ASP A 207 27.63 -29.03 8.70
CA ASP A 207 27.47 -27.69 9.32
C ASP A 207 27.35 -26.65 8.18
N SER A 208 26.87 -25.44 8.47
CA SER A 208 27.18 -24.22 7.71
C SER A 208 26.93 -22.99 8.59
N SER A 209 27.92 -22.66 9.41
CA SER A 209 27.91 -21.52 10.32
C SER A 209 28.07 -20.16 9.62
N ILE A 210 26.94 -19.51 9.31
CA ILE A 210 26.89 -18.04 9.16
C ILE A 210 26.27 -17.46 10.43
N ILE A 211 27.03 -16.60 11.11
CA ILE A 211 26.70 -16.09 12.44
C ILE A 211 25.65 -14.97 12.34
N GLU A 212 24.37 -15.33 12.34
CA GLU A 212 23.29 -14.38 12.65
C GLU A 212 23.05 -14.32 14.16
N ASN A 213 23.73 -13.38 14.80
CA ASN A 213 23.41 -12.96 16.16
C ASN A 213 22.10 -12.14 16.14
N ASP A 214 20.97 -12.82 16.37
CA ASP A 214 19.81 -12.19 17.02
C ASP A 214 19.02 -13.21 17.86
N GLY A 215 18.49 -12.76 19.00
CA GLY A 215 17.61 -13.51 19.89
C GLY A 215 16.19 -13.68 19.34
N ALA A 216 16.05 -13.71 18.01
CA ALA A 216 14.79 -13.84 17.31
C ALA A 216 14.27 -15.27 17.45
N THR A 217 13.46 -15.50 18.48
CA THR A 217 12.45 -16.57 18.46
C THR A 217 11.73 -16.47 17.12
N LYS A 218 11.97 -17.43 16.20
CA LYS A 218 11.47 -17.40 14.81
C LYS A 218 10.00 -17.01 14.85
N ALA A 219 9.70 -15.77 14.45
CA ALA A 219 8.34 -15.27 14.49
C ALA A 219 7.51 -16.25 13.67
N PRO A 220 6.50 -16.93 14.28
CA PRO A 220 5.84 -18.01 13.59
C PRO A 220 5.24 -17.43 12.31
N ASN A 221 5.45 -18.11 11.18
CA ASN A 221 4.95 -17.70 9.87
C ASN A 221 3.42 -17.64 9.95
N VAL A 222 2.89 -16.50 10.37
CA VAL A 222 1.51 -16.32 10.79
C VAL A 222 1.06 -14.98 10.26
N VAL A 223 0.06 -15.04 9.41
CA VAL A 223 -0.58 -13.86 8.85
C VAL A 223 -1.86 -13.63 9.64
N LYS A 224 -1.98 -12.46 10.28
CA LYS A 224 -3.25 -11.97 10.84
C LYS A 224 -3.79 -10.91 9.90
N PHE A 225 -5.04 -11.03 9.52
CA PHE A 225 -5.70 -10.12 8.60
C PHE A 225 -7.16 -9.94 8.98
N GLU A 226 -7.78 -8.90 8.46
CA GLU A 226 -9.19 -8.60 8.65
C GLU A 226 -9.91 -8.72 7.32
N VAL A 227 -11.10 -9.32 7.34
CA VAL A 227 -11.98 -9.47 6.19
C VAL A 227 -13.24 -8.66 6.46
N GLN A 228 -13.54 -7.73 5.57
CA GLN A 228 -14.69 -6.83 5.69
C GLN A 228 -15.44 -6.73 4.37
N LEU A 229 -16.77 -6.95 4.42
CA LEU A 229 -17.64 -6.67 3.28
C LEU A 229 -18.31 -5.30 3.46
N TYR A 230 -18.13 -4.41 2.48
CA TYR A 230 -18.72 -3.07 2.43
C TYR A 230 -19.83 -3.01 1.38
N LYS A 231 -20.85 -2.17 1.61
CA LYS A 231 -21.80 -1.77 0.56
C LYS A 231 -21.27 -0.53 -0.15
N THR A 232 -21.20 -0.56 -1.48
CA THR A 232 -20.82 0.59 -2.31
C THR A 232 -22.05 1.40 -2.74
N ARG A 233 -21.83 2.58 -3.34
CA ARG A 233 -22.91 3.45 -3.84
C ARG A 233 -23.70 2.87 -5.02
N GLU A 234 -23.16 1.88 -5.72
CA GLU A 234 -23.74 1.31 -6.96
C GLU A 234 -24.53 0.02 -6.72
N GLU A 235 -25.03 -0.20 -5.49
CA GLU A 235 -25.65 -1.47 -5.05
C GLU A 235 -24.75 -2.72 -5.22
N LYS A 236 -23.45 -2.51 -5.43
CA LYS A 236 -22.42 -3.57 -5.39
C LYS A 236 -21.85 -3.71 -3.98
N TYR A 237 -21.30 -4.87 -3.68
CA TYR A 237 -20.53 -5.11 -2.47
C TYR A 237 -19.03 -5.17 -2.78
N LEU A 238 -18.22 -4.72 -1.82
CA LEU A 238 -16.77 -4.71 -1.89
C LEU A 238 -16.21 -5.55 -0.74
N LEU A 239 -15.53 -6.65 -1.06
CA LEU A 239 -14.79 -7.46 -0.10
C LEU A 239 -13.36 -6.92 0.02
N ASP A 240 -12.97 -6.49 1.21
CA ASP A 240 -11.62 -6.04 1.52
C ASP A 240 -10.87 -7.06 2.40
N LEU A 241 -9.55 -7.16 2.18
CA LEU A 241 -8.63 -7.98 2.96
C LEU A 241 -7.50 -7.08 3.45
N GLN A 242 -7.47 -6.79 4.76
CA GLN A 242 -6.48 -5.90 5.37
C GLN A 242 -5.46 -6.69 6.19
N ARG A 243 -4.17 -6.64 5.84
CA ARG A 243 -3.11 -7.23 6.68
C ARG A 243 -2.99 -6.47 7.99
N VAL A 244 -3.09 -7.18 9.11
CA VAL A 244 -2.93 -6.65 10.47
C VAL A 244 -1.55 -6.98 11.04
N GLN A 245 -1.07 -8.21 10.84
CA GLN A 245 0.24 -8.68 11.30
C GLN A 245 0.79 -9.78 10.37
N GLY A 246 2.11 -9.96 10.36
CA GLY A 246 2.80 -11.02 9.63
C GLY A 246 3.49 -10.53 8.34
N PRO A 247 4.29 -11.39 7.68
CA PRO A 247 5.08 -11.03 6.51
C PRO A 247 4.22 -10.58 5.32
N GLN A 248 4.68 -9.55 4.59
CA GLN A 248 3.95 -8.97 3.47
C GLN A 248 3.76 -9.96 2.32
N PHE A 249 4.81 -10.71 1.95
CA PHE A 249 4.74 -11.68 0.83
C PHE A 249 3.79 -12.84 1.15
N LEU A 250 3.88 -13.46 2.34
CA LEU A 250 2.94 -14.50 2.76
C LEU A 250 1.47 -14.02 2.77
N PHE A 251 1.22 -12.75 3.05
CA PHE A 251 -0.13 -12.17 2.92
C PHE A 251 -0.56 -12.02 1.45
N LEU A 252 0.35 -11.67 0.53
CA LEU A 252 0.06 -11.65 -0.91
C LEU A 252 -0.19 -13.06 -1.46
N ASP A 253 0.59 -14.05 -1.02
CA ASP A 253 0.40 -15.47 -1.37
C ASP A 253 -0.96 -15.99 -0.88
N LEU A 254 -1.32 -15.65 0.37
CA LEU A 254 -2.64 -15.93 0.94
C LEU A 254 -3.75 -15.27 0.12
N CYS A 255 -3.61 -13.99 -0.24
CA CYS A 255 -4.59 -13.29 -1.08
C CYS A 255 -4.73 -13.98 -2.45
N ALA A 256 -3.64 -14.36 -3.10
CA ALA A 256 -3.68 -15.08 -4.37
C ALA A 256 -4.37 -16.45 -4.25
N ALA A 257 -4.07 -17.21 -3.19
CA ALA A 257 -4.72 -18.50 -2.90
C ALA A 257 -6.22 -18.32 -2.59
N PHE A 258 -6.58 -17.30 -1.82
CA PHE A 258 -7.97 -16.98 -1.48
C PHE A 258 -8.78 -16.58 -2.71
N LEU A 259 -8.19 -15.78 -3.61
CA LEU A 259 -8.79 -15.45 -4.91
C LEU A 259 -9.03 -16.68 -5.78
N ALA A 260 -8.11 -17.65 -5.77
CA ALA A 260 -8.25 -18.88 -6.54
C ALA A 260 -9.38 -19.80 -6.03
N GLN A 261 -9.73 -19.73 -4.73
CA GLN A 261 -10.84 -20.53 -4.17
C GLN A 261 -12.22 -19.87 -4.28
N LEU A 262 -12.31 -18.58 -4.60
CA LEU A 262 -13.59 -17.89 -4.75
C LEU A 262 -14.29 -18.31 -6.06
N ARG A 263 -15.25 -19.22 -5.96
CA ARG A 263 -16.01 -19.78 -7.09
C ARG A 263 -17.12 -18.83 -7.54
N VAL A 264 -16.70 -17.74 -8.18
CA VAL A 264 -17.50 -16.64 -8.76
C VAL A 264 -18.09 -15.68 -7.71
N LEU A 265 -17.83 -14.38 -7.92
CA LEU A 265 -18.37 -13.22 -7.20
C LEU A 265 -18.90 -12.18 -8.20
#